data_AF-A0A9D1NAX2-F1
#
_entry.id   AF-A0A9D1NAX2-F1
#
_cell.length_a   1.000
_cell.length_b   1.000
_cell.length_c   1.000
_cell.angle_alpha   90.00
_cell.angle_beta   90.00
_cell.angle_gamma   90.00
#
_symmetry.space_group_name_H-M   'P 1'
#
loop_
_entity.id
_entity.type
_entity.pdbx_description
1 polymer ?
#
loop_
_entity_poly.entity_id
_entity_poly.type
_entity_poly.pdbx_seq_one_letter_code
_entity_poly.pdbx_strand_id
1 'polypeptide(L)'
;MRFTFRKGIHPKECKDLTRDAAFETLPVPDKVYIPLSQHIGAPCTPAVEKGDAVKVGTLIGLANGKVSANVHSSVSGVVEGFEMRVNAQGRKIKHIVIAGDGKDETAFLEPLSDPTPAQIIQRVKDCGIVGMGGATFPTHVKLETGAPIKALIINGSECEPYITTDDRMMRDLTAGVLDGIELIRIALGAPKVLIGIESNKPEAIAAMRAGVRAANTEICALKTKYPQGGEKQLIYALTREKVPNGGLPSDVGYIVLNISTAYAIYEAVRLGKPCYARYMTVSGKGINRPANLYVRIGTPLTDVVAYLGGAKEYSKAVSGGPMMGIGMAGLDSVTAKGTSALLLLQEDEIRAVEPTPCINCARCARVCPIGLMPMMTDALILAGKIEEAKKYYPLSCIECGCCAYVCPAKRPLVQSQRLAKKLIREREAGGQK
;
A
#
# COMPACT_ATOMS: atom_id res chain seq x y z
N MET A 1 -24.90 14.40 6.39
CA MET A 1 -24.05 13.66 7.36
C MET A 1 -22.92 13.01 6.57
N ARG A 2 -21.63 13.25 6.86
CA ARG A 2 -20.51 12.64 6.08
C ARG A 2 -20.39 11.13 6.39
N PHE A 3 -20.07 10.32 5.38
CA PHE A 3 -19.87 8.87 5.53
C PHE A 3 -18.69 8.58 6.47
N THR A 4 -18.90 7.71 7.47
CA THR A 4 -17.87 7.40 8.49
C THR A 4 -18.23 6.17 9.33
N PHE A 5 -17.32 5.76 10.22
CA PHE A 5 -17.42 4.63 11.15
C PHE A 5 -17.29 5.09 12.62
N ARG A 6 -17.64 4.23 13.58
CA ARG A 6 -17.86 4.62 14.99
C ARG A 6 -16.59 5.04 15.74
N LYS A 7 -15.62 4.14 15.89
CA LYS A 7 -14.36 4.38 16.65
C LYS A 7 -13.23 4.87 15.74
N GLY A 8 -11.99 5.00 16.20
CA GLY A 8 -10.87 5.59 15.46
C GLY A 8 -10.35 6.89 16.09
N ILE A 9 -9.39 7.52 15.43
CA ILE A 9 -8.70 8.73 15.89
C ILE A 9 -8.59 9.76 14.78
N HIS A 10 -8.03 10.93 15.07
CA HIS A 10 -7.74 11.98 14.09
C HIS A 10 -6.33 12.52 14.39
N PRO A 11 -5.26 11.86 13.87
CA PRO A 11 -3.90 12.36 14.00
C PRO A 11 -3.74 13.69 13.26
N LYS A 12 -2.72 14.47 13.62
CA LYS A 12 -2.31 15.62 12.81
C LYS A 12 -1.97 15.13 11.40
N GLU A 13 -2.50 15.81 10.39
CA GLU A 13 -2.42 15.33 9.00
C GLU A 13 -1.02 15.48 8.39
N CYS A 14 -0.31 16.56 8.73
CA CYS A 14 1.06 16.84 8.23
C CYS A 14 1.23 16.75 6.71
N LYS A 15 0.18 17.02 5.92
CA LYS A 15 0.19 16.94 4.45
C LYS A 15 0.72 18.22 3.79
N ASP A 16 0.86 19.32 4.53
CA ASP A 16 1.21 20.64 3.97
C ASP A 16 2.60 20.69 3.35
N LEU A 17 3.49 19.75 3.68
CA LEU A 17 4.83 19.66 3.08
C LEU A 17 4.80 19.27 1.60
N THR A 18 3.78 18.52 1.15
CA THR A 18 3.78 17.91 -0.19
C THR A 18 2.45 18.01 -0.93
N ARG A 19 1.36 18.43 -0.28
CA ARG A 19 0.00 18.46 -0.89
C ARG A 19 -0.10 19.29 -2.17
N ASP A 20 0.67 20.38 -2.26
CA ASP A 20 0.63 21.29 -3.41
C ASP A 20 1.80 21.08 -4.38
N ALA A 21 2.75 20.20 -4.02
CA ALA A 21 3.83 19.79 -4.89
C ALA A 21 3.29 18.88 -6.00
N ALA A 22 3.50 19.29 -7.26
CA ALA A 22 3.22 18.46 -8.42
C ALA A 22 4.10 17.20 -8.44
N PHE A 23 3.72 16.22 -9.25
CA PHE A 23 4.58 15.07 -9.48
C PHE A 23 5.82 15.46 -10.27
N GLU A 24 6.98 15.03 -9.80
CA GLU A 24 8.24 15.05 -10.54
C GLU A 24 8.63 13.63 -10.93
N THR A 25 9.20 13.45 -12.11
CA THR A 25 9.78 12.16 -12.51
C THR A 25 11.21 12.09 -12.04
N LEU A 26 11.54 11.07 -11.25
CA LEU A 26 12.94 10.81 -10.89
C LEU A 26 13.71 10.40 -12.16
N PRO A 27 14.92 10.93 -12.40
CA PRO A 27 15.78 10.46 -13.49
C PRO A 27 15.96 8.94 -13.47
N VAL A 28 16.08 8.34 -14.65
CA VAL A 28 16.31 6.90 -14.77
C VAL A 28 17.68 6.57 -14.15
N PRO A 29 17.74 5.66 -13.17
CA PRO A 29 19.01 5.33 -12.52
C PRO A 29 19.89 4.46 -13.44
N ASP A 30 21.20 4.66 -13.37
CA ASP A 30 22.20 3.84 -14.10
C ASP A 30 22.20 2.38 -13.64
N LYS A 31 21.65 2.10 -12.44
CA LYS A 31 21.60 0.77 -11.87
C LYS A 31 20.36 0.59 -11.01
N VAL A 32 19.67 -0.53 -11.19
CA VAL A 32 18.52 -0.91 -10.37
C VAL A 32 18.72 -2.28 -9.72
N TYR A 33 18.11 -2.43 -8.56
CA TYR A 33 18.07 -3.67 -7.80
C TYR A 33 16.62 -4.07 -7.64
N ILE A 34 16.10 -4.93 -8.49
CA ILE A 34 14.66 -5.22 -8.51
C ILE A 34 14.35 -6.41 -7.61
N PRO A 35 13.56 -6.23 -6.53
CA PRO A 35 13.23 -7.32 -5.62
C PRO A 35 12.34 -8.37 -6.31
N LEU A 36 12.63 -9.65 -6.10
CA LEU A 36 11.78 -10.77 -6.57
C LEU A 36 10.57 -11.05 -5.67
N SER A 37 10.52 -10.42 -4.49
CA SER A 37 9.38 -10.48 -3.57
C SER A 37 8.82 -9.08 -3.36
N GLN A 38 7.73 -8.77 -4.05
CA GLN A 38 7.04 -7.46 -4.03
C GLN A 38 5.54 -7.58 -3.76
N HIS A 39 5.13 -8.71 -3.17
CA HIS A 39 3.75 -9.05 -2.83
C HIS A 39 3.72 -10.01 -1.63
N ILE A 40 2.54 -10.25 -1.04
CA ILE A 40 2.44 -11.05 0.19
C ILE A 40 2.73 -12.55 0.03
N GLY A 41 2.60 -13.10 -1.18
CA GLY A 41 2.74 -14.54 -1.38
C GLY A 41 4.15 -14.96 -1.78
N ALA A 42 4.27 -16.14 -2.40
CA ALA A 42 5.56 -16.81 -2.60
C ALA A 42 6.47 -16.04 -3.57
N PRO A 43 7.76 -15.81 -3.25
CA PRO A 43 8.67 -15.05 -4.12
C PRO A 43 8.68 -15.55 -5.57
N CYS A 44 8.84 -14.62 -6.52
CA CYS A 44 8.91 -14.95 -7.94
C CYS A 44 10.17 -15.74 -8.29
N THR A 45 10.05 -16.62 -9.28
CA THR A 45 11.19 -17.32 -9.89
C THR A 45 11.82 -16.39 -10.93
N PRO A 46 13.14 -16.19 -10.95
CA PRO A 46 13.80 -15.44 -12.03
C PRO A 46 13.42 -15.97 -13.41
N ALA A 47 13.16 -15.06 -14.35
CA ALA A 47 12.86 -15.37 -15.76
C ALA A 47 14.00 -14.94 -16.72
N VAL A 48 15.12 -14.51 -16.15
CA VAL A 48 16.32 -14.04 -16.83
C VAL A 48 17.57 -14.57 -16.11
N GLU A 49 18.70 -14.54 -16.79
CA GLU A 49 20.01 -14.93 -16.29
C GLU A 49 21.03 -13.78 -16.43
N LYS A 50 22.21 -13.95 -15.83
CA LYS A 50 23.30 -12.97 -15.95
C LYS A 50 23.74 -12.88 -17.41
N GLY A 51 23.83 -11.66 -17.93
CA GLY A 51 24.22 -11.36 -19.31
C GLY A 51 23.03 -11.10 -20.24
N ASP A 52 21.79 -11.40 -19.81
CA ASP A 52 20.61 -11.14 -20.61
C ASP A 52 20.39 -9.62 -20.82
N ALA A 53 20.09 -9.25 -22.06
CA ALA A 53 19.61 -7.92 -22.38
C ALA A 53 18.12 -7.80 -22.06
N VAL A 54 17.75 -6.69 -21.42
CA VAL A 54 16.37 -6.40 -21.02
C VAL A 54 15.97 -5.01 -21.48
N LYS A 55 14.67 -4.83 -21.73
CA LYS A 55 14.04 -3.54 -22.01
C LYS A 55 13.14 -3.16 -20.84
N VAL A 56 12.73 -1.90 -20.75
CA VAL A 56 11.72 -1.48 -19.78
C VAL A 56 10.44 -2.27 -20.04
N GLY A 57 9.93 -2.94 -19.01
CA GLY A 57 8.75 -3.81 -19.11
C GLY A 57 9.05 -5.28 -19.44
N THR A 58 10.29 -5.67 -19.73
CA THR A 58 10.65 -7.10 -19.89
C THR A 58 10.31 -7.88 -18.62
N LEU A 59 9.67 -9.05 -18.77
CA LEU A 59 9.39 -9.96 -17.65
C LEU A 59 10.70 -10.55 -17.14
N ILE A 60 11.03 -10.30 -15.87
CA ILE A 60 12.28 -10.76 -15.23
C ILE A 60 12.04 -11.67 -14.03
N GLY A 61 10.81 -11.72 -13.51
CA GLY A 61 10.41 -12.64 -12.46
C GLY A 61 9.00 -13.18 -12.70
N LEU A 62 8.89 -14.48 -12.83
CA LEU A 62 7.63 -15.19 -13.03
C LEU A 62 6.94 -15.45 -11.69
N ALA A 63 5.64 -15.13 -11.62
CA ALA A 63 4.82 -15.42 -10.45
C ALA A 63 4.84 -16.91 -10.08
N ASN A 64 4.99 -17.22 -8.78
CA ASN A 64 5.04 -18.58 -8.27
C ASN A 64 3.79 -18.89 -7.42
N GLY A 65 2.88 -19.70 -7.97
CA GLY A 65 1.62 -20.08 -7.31
C GLY A 65 0.50 -19.05 -7.43
N LYS A 66 -0.64 -19.33 -6.78
CA LYS A 66 -1.88 -18.55 -6.92
C LYS A 66 -1.79 -17.13 -6.36
N VAL A 67 -1.10 -16.95 -5.24
CA VAL A 67 -0.88 -15.64 -4.62
C VAL A 67 0.54 -15.19 -4.95
N SER A 68 0.73 -14.66 -6.14
CA SER A 68 2.01 -14.10 -6.59
C SER A 68 1.76 -13.12 -7.75
N ALA A 69 2.70 -12.24 -8.08
CA ALA A 69 2.56 -11.33 -9.22
C ALA A 69 3.89 -11.14 -9.94
N ASN A 70 3.86 -11.13 -11.28
CA ASN A 70 5.03 -10.97 -12.12
C ASN A 70 5.87 -9.74 -11.78
N VAL A 71 7.17 -9.80 -12.05
CA VAL A 71 8.14 -8.71 -11.85
C VAL A 71 8.76 -8.35 -13.19
N HIS A 72 8.84 -7.05 -13.47
CA HIS A 72 9.31 -6.53 -14.76
C HIS A 72 10.53 -5.64 -14.56
N SER A 73 11.39 -5.57 -15.57
CA SER A 73 12.50 -4.62 -15.59
C SER A 73 11.98 -3.19 -15.61
N SER A 74 12.59 -2.35 -14.79
CA SER A 74 12.29 -0.91 -14.71
C SER A 74 13.22 -0.05 -15.55
N VAL A 75 14.24 -0.64 -16.17
CA VAL A 75 15.20 0.01 -17.07
C VAL A 75 15.47 -0.88 -18.29
N SER A 76 15.96 -0.30 -19.38
CA SER A 76 16.65 -1.05 -20.44
C SER A 76 18.12 -1.21 -20.07
N GLY A 77 18.72 -2.34 -20.44
CA GLY A 77 20.13 -2.61 -20.17
C GLY A 77 20.45 -4.10 -20.04
N VAL A 78 21.38 -4.46 -19.15
CA VAL A 78 21.90 -5.83 -19.03
C VAL A 78 21.79 -6.33 -17.58
N VAL A 79 21.36 -7.57 -17.41
CA VAL A 79 21.32 -8.25 -16.12
C VAL A 79 22.75 -8.59 -15.68
N GLU A 80 23.23 -7.92 -14.63
CA GLU A 80 24.58 -8.19 -14.08
C GLU A 80 24.61 -9.42 -13.17
N GLY A 81 23.45 -9.81 -12.64
CA GLY A 81 23.30 -10.99 -11.80
C GLY A 81 22.26 -10.79 -10.70
N PHE A 82 22.51 -11.45 -9.56
CA PHE A 82 21.58 -11.48 -8.43
C PHE A 82 22.32 -11.23 -7.13
N GLU A 83 21.66 -10.52 -6.21
CA GLU A 83 22.22 -10.26 -4.88
C GLU A 83 21.15 -10.33 -3.79
N MET A 84 21.61 -10.52 -2.56
CA MET A 84 20.75 -10.49 -1.38
C MET A 84 20.82 -9.10 -0.75
N ARG A 85 19.75 -8.31 -0.84
CA ARG A 85 19.62 -7.02 -0.14
C ARG A 85 18.54 -7.05 0.92
N VAL A 86 18.68 -6.15 1.88
CA VAL A 86 17.68 -5.91 2.90
C VAL A 86 16.50 -5.14 2.30
N ASN A 87 15.28 -5.65 2.50
CA ASN A 87 14.06 -4.91 2.19
C ASN A 87 13.68 -3.95 3.33
N ALA A 88 12.65 -3.13 3.14
CA ALA A 88 12.18 -2.19 4.17
C ALA A 88 11.83 -2.86 5.52
N GLN A 89 11.53 -4.16 5.55
CA GLN A 89 11.25 -4.92 6.79
C GLN A 89 12.51 -5.45 7.49
N GLY A 90 13.71 -5.16 6.99
CA GLY A 90 14.94 -5.70 7.55
C GLY A 90 15.28 -7.13 7.09
N ARG A 91 14.51 -7.71 6.15
CA ARG A 91 14.73 -9.09 5.66
C ARG A 91 15.62 -9.09 4.43
N LYS A 92 16.60 -10.00 4.39
CA LYS A 92 17.40 -10.25 3.18
C LYS A 92 16.57 -11.01 2.15
N ILE A 93 16.36 -10.42 0.98
CA ILE A 93 15.66 -11.02 -0.15
C ILE A 93 16.48 -10.91 -1.43
N LYS A 94 16.23 -11.82 -2.37
CA LYS A 94 16.93 -11.86 -3.67
C LYS A 94 16.44 -10.70 -4.55
N HIS A 95 17.39 -9.97 -5.12
CA HIS A 95 17.20 -8.91 -6.10
C HIS A 95 17.89 -9.28 -7.40
N ILE A 96 17.32 -8.83 -8.52
CA ILE A 96 17.98 -8.82 -9.83
C ILE A 96 18.71 -7.50 -9.98
N VAL A 97 19.99 -7.55 -10.33
CA VAL A 97 20.82 -6.37 -10.57
C VAL A 97 20.84 -6.10 -12.06
N ILE A 98 20.43 -4.91 -12.47
CA ILE A 98 20.39 -4.51 -13.88
C ILE A 98 21.14 -3.19 -14.03
N ALA A 99 22.18 -3.20 -14.86
CA ALA A 99 22.86 -1.99 -15.29
C ALA A 99 22.08 -1.38 -16.46
N GLY A 100 21.67 -0.13 -16.30
CA GLY A 100 20.97 0.63 -17.32
C GLY A 100 21.90 1.01 -18.47
N ASP A 101 21.38 1.02 -19.69
CA ASP A 101 22.12 1.43 -20.90
C ASP A 101 21.85 2.88 -21.32
N GLY A 102 21.02 3.61 -20.57
CA GLY A 102 20.63 4.99 -20.84
C GLY A 102 19.69 5.18 -22.02
N LYS A 103 19.24 4.10 -22.69
CA LYS A 103 18.37 4.19 -23.88
C LYS A 103 16.88 4.26 -23.54
N ASP A 104 16.50 3.74 -22.37
CA ASP A 104 15.12 3.60 -21.89
C ASP A 104 14.17 2.93 -22.90
N GLU A 105 14.69 1.98 -23.69
CA GLU A 105 13.89 1.25 -24.68
C GLU A 105 12.83 0.39 -23.99
N THR A 106 11.61 0.39 -24.54
CA THR A 106 10.46 -0.32 -23.96
C THR A 106 10.14 -1.61 -24.71
N ALA A 107 9.70 -2.63 -23.97
CA ALA A 107 9.05 -3.84 -24.49
C ALA A 107 7.68 -3.98 -23.82
N PHE A 108 6.77 -3.06 -24.14
CA PHE A 108 5.40 -3.09 -23.62
C PHE A 108 4.54 -4.07 -24.41
N LEU A 109 3.44 -4.47 -23.79
CA LEU A 109 2.41 -5.26 -24.44
C LEU A 109 1.61 -4.37 -25.39
N GLU A 110 0.86 -4.98 -26.31
CA GLU A 110 -0.07 -4.21 -27.15
C GLU A 110 -1.19 -3.57 -26.31
N PRO A 111 -1.51 -2.28 -26.53
CA PRO A 111 -2.71 -1.64 -25.98
C PRO A 111 -4.01 -2.42 -26.24
N LEU A 112 -4.97 -2.33 -25.30
CA LEU A 112 -6.32 -2.85 -25.48
C LEU A 112 -7.34 -1.70 -25.46
N SER A 113 -8.12 -1.57 -26.53
CA SER A 113 -9.19 -0.56 -26.64
C SER A 113 -10.52 -1.03 -26.06
N ASP A 114 -10.94 -2.26 -26.31
CA ASP A 114 -12.26 -2.75 -25.87
C ASP A 114 -12.13 -4.16 -25.29
N PRO A 115 -11.38 -4.31 -24.18
CA PRO A 115 -11.09 -5.62 -23.63
C PRO A 115 -12.31 -6.24 -22.96
N THR A 116 -12.50 -7.53 -23.18
CA THR A 116 -13.40 -8.37 -22.38
C THR A 116 -12.96 -8.41 -20.91
N PRO A 117 -13.86 -8.74 -19.96
CA PRO A 117 -13.51 -8.91 -18.55
C PRO A 117 -12.30 -9.84 -18.32
N ALA A 118 -12.25 -10.96 -19.05
CA ALA A 118 -11.16 -11.92 -18.97
C ALA A 118 -9.82 -11.34 -19.46
N GLN A 119 -9.83 -10.56 -20.54
CA GLN A 119 -8.62 -9.88 -21.04
C GLN A 119 -8.10 -8.83 -20.05
N ILE A 120 -8.99 -8.11 -19.35
CA ILE A 120 -8.58 -7.17 -18.30
C ILE A 120 -7.88 -7.92 -17.17
N ILE A 121 -8.48 -8.98 -16.64
CA ILE A 121 -7.89 -9.76 -15.53
C ILE A 121 -6.55 -10.37 -15.95
N GLN A 122 -6.48 -10.94 -17.16
CA GLN A 122 -5.25 -11.50 -17.70
C GLN A 122 -4.18 -10.42 -17.86
N ARG A 123 -4.51 -9.24 -18.38
CA ARG A 123 -3.57 -8.12 -18.47
C ARG A 123 -3.05 -7.65 -17.11
N VAL A 124 -3.92 -7.58 -16.11
CA VAL A 124 -3.56 -7.24 -14.71
C VAL A 124 -2.57 -8.27 -14.14
N LYS A 125 -2.76 -9.55 -14.47
CA LYS A 125 -1.85 -10.64 -14.09
C LYS A 125 -0.51 -10.52 -14.82
N ASP A 126 -0.53 -10.38 -16.14
CA ASP A 126 0.67 -10.30 -16.98
C ASP A 126 1.55 -9.12 -16.59
N CYS A 127 0.97 -7.93 -16.44
CA CYS A 127 1.66 -6.71 -15.99
C CYS A 127 2.07 -6.74 -14.50
N GLY A 128 1.71 -7.79 -13.76
CA GLY A 128 2.08 -8.00 -12.37
C GLY A 128 1.53 -6.93 -11.41
N ILE A 129 0.30 -6.48 -11.61
CA ILE A 129 -0.29 -5.42 -10.77
C ILE A 129 -0.63 -5.98 -9.38
N VAL A 130 -0.26 -5.22 -8.34
CA VAL A 130 -0.54 -5.52 -6.93
C VAL A 130 -1.32 -4.40 -6.27
N GLY A 131 -1.97 -4.68 -5.15
CA GLY A 131 -2.66 -3.67 -4.34
C GLY A 131 -1.67 -2.66 -3.78
N MET A 132 -1.67 -1.44 -4.31
CA MET A 132 -0.68 -0.40 -4.04
C MET A 132 -0.99 0.42 -2.78
N GLY A 133 -2.15 0.20 -2.16
CA GLY A 133 -2.57 0.82 -0.90
C GLY A 133 -1.90 0.24 0.36
N GLY A 134 -0.94 -0.67 0.22
CA GLY A 134 -0.14 -1.17 1.35
C GLY A 134 0.21 -2.65 1.21
N ALA A 135 -0.76 -3.54 1.42
CA ALA A 135 -0.49 -4.97 1.57
C ALA A 135 0.18 -5.63 0.35
N THR A 136 0.13 -5.05 -0.86
CA THR A 136 0.68 -5.67 -2.08
C THR A 136 0.07 -7.04 -2.39
N PHE A 137 -1.24 -7.20 -2.16
CA PHE A 137 -1.97 -8.39 -2.59
C PHE A 137 -2.06 -8.42 -4.13
N PRO A 138 -1.78 -9.54 -4.82
CA PRO A 138 -1.90 -9.64 -6.27
C PRO A 138 -3.31 -9.23 -6.75
N THR A 139 -3.39 -8.26 -7.65
CA THR A 139 -4.68 -7.63 -7.96
C THR A 139 -5.59 -8.55 -8.76
N HIS A 140 -5.04 -9.33 -9.70
CA HIS A 140 -5.83 -10.29 -10.48
C HIS A 140 -6.59 -11.29 -9.59
N VAL A 141 -5.96 -11.80 -8.52
CA VAL A 141 -6.60 -12.70 -7.53
C VAL A 141 -7.81 -12.03 -6.87
N LYS A 142 -7.76 -10.71 -6.66
CA LYS A 142 -8.89 -9.95 -6.10
C LYS A 142 -9.99 -9.66 -7.13
N LEU A 143 -9.66 -9.67 -8.42
CA LEU A 143 -10.61 -9.49 -9.52
C LEU A 143 -11.28 -10.81 -9.93
N GLU A 144 -10.64 -11.95 -9.67
CA GLU A 144 -11.20 -13.28 -9.86
C GLU A 144 -12.24 -13.59 -8.78
N THR A 145 -13.43 -13.00 -8.90
CA THR A 145 -14.54 -13.24 -7.98
C THR A 145 -15.32 -14.49 -8.37
N GLY A 146 -15.49 -15.43 -7.44
CA GLY A 146 -16.31 -16.64 -7.65
C GLY A 146 -17.82 -16.40 -7.59
N ALA A 147 -18.27 -15.17 -7.29
CA ALA A 147 -19.67 -14.81 -7.18
C ALA A 147 -19.88 -13.33 -7.59
N PRO A 148 -21.10 -12.95 -8.02
CA PRO A 148 -21.44 -11.56 -8.29
C PRO A 148 -21.22 -10.65 -7.08
N ILE A 149 -20.78 -9.43 -7.33
CA ILE A 149 -20.56 -8.42 -6.28
C ILE A 149 -21.67 -7.36 -6.29
N LYS A 150 -21.96 -6.79 -5.12
CA LYS A 150 -22.91 -5.69 -4.93
C LYS A 150 -22.35 -4.37 -5.42
N ALA A 151 -21.08 -4.08 -5.14
CA ALA A 151 -20.41 -2.88 -5.60
C ALA A 151 -18.88 -2.99 -5.60
N LEU A 152 -18.26 -2.26 -6.52
CA LEU A 152 -16.86 -1.89 -6.45
C LEU A 152 -16.70 -0.66 -5.54
N ILE A 153 -15.75 -0.69 -4.63
CA ILE A 153 -15.38 0.43 -3.78
C ILE A 153 -13.95 0.87 -4.12
N ILE A 154 -13.77 2.16 -4.38
CA ILE A 154 -12.47 2.77 -4.60
C ILE A 154 -12.09 3.59 -3.37
N ASN A 155 -10.93 3.27 -2.81
CA ASN A 155 -10.38 3.91 -1.62
C ASN A 155 -9.45 5.05 -2.03
N GLY A 156 -10.00 6.27 -2.06
CA GLY A 156 -9.29 7.55 -2.15
C GLY A 156 -9.19 8.26 -0.79
N SER A 157 -9.26 7.51 0.32
CA SER A 157 -9.25 8.14 1.64
C SER A 157 -7.89 8.75 1.97
N GLU A 158 -6.80 8.00 1.73
CA GLU A 158 -5.42 8.38 2.06
C GLU A 158 -5.30 9.05 3.45
N CYS A 159 -5.74 8.32 4.47
CA CYS A 159 -5.88 8.83 5.84
C CYS A 159 -4.58 8.78 6.66
N GLU A 160 -3.49 8.22 6.11
CA GLU A 160 -2.16 8.29 6.72
C GLU A 160 -1.64 9.73 6.70
N PRO A 161 -1.05 10.24 7.81
CA PRO A 161 -0.36 11.52 7.79
C PRO A 161 0.81 11.55 6.81
N TYR A 162 1.23 12.75 6.38
CA TYR A 162 2.31 13.05 5.43
C TYR A 162 2.11 12.59 3.98
N ILE A 163 1.44 11.46 3.73
CA ILE A 163 1.28 10.92 2.37
C ILE A 163 0.31 11.80 1.58
N THR A 164 0.63 12.13 0.32
CA THR A 164 -0.23 12.94 -0.57
C THR A 164 -0.36 12.38 -1.98
N THR A 165 0.22 11.21 -2.25
CA THR A 165 0.25 10.56 -3.56
C THR A 165 -1.15 10.37 -4.17
N ASP A 166 -2.08 9.72 -3.47
CA ASP A 166 -3.40 9.41 -4.01
C ASP A 166 -4.24 10.69 -4.20
N ASP A 167 -4.07 11.70 -3.32
CA ASP A 167 -4.67 13.03 -3.50
C ASP A 167 -4.22 13.68 -4.81
N ARG A 168 -2.90 13.73 -5.05
CA ARG A 168 -2.33 14.25 -6.29
C ARG A 168 -2.76 13.44 -7.49
N MET A 169 -2.78 12.11 -7.42
CA MET A 169 -3.23 11.27 -8.54
C MET A 169 -4.69 11.56 -8.93
N MET A 170 -5.58 11.77 -7.95
CA MET A 170 -6.98 12.11 -8.25
C MET A 170 -7.15 13.50 -8.89
N ARG A 171 -6.21 14.43 -8.64
CA ARG A 171 -6.21 15.79 -9.20
C ARG A 171 -5.55 15.87 -10.57
N ASP A 172 -4.37 15.27 -10.70
CA ASP A 172 -3.47 15.43 -11.85
C ASP A 172 -3.69 14.35 -12.91
N LEU A 173 -4.12 13.15 -12.50
CA LEU A 173 -4.26 11.96 -13.34
C LEU A 173 -5.70 11.45 -13.40
N THR A 174 -6.67 12.34 -13.17
CA THR A 174 -8.11 12.02 -13.02
C THR A 174 -8.63 11.13 -14.13
N ALA A 175 -8.31 11.44 -15.39
CA ALA A 175 -8.80 10.69 -16.55
C ALA A 175 -8.32 9.23 -16.53
N GLY A 176 -7.03 8.99 -16.30
CA GLY A 176 -6.47 7.63 -16.20
C GLY A 176 -6.97 6.89 -14.96
N VAL A 177 -7.16 7.58 -13.83
CA VAL A 177 -7.75 6.99 -12.63
C VAL A 177 -9.18 6.51 -12.93
N LEU A 178 -10.02 7.35 -13.54
CA LEU A 178 -11.41 7.01 -13.83
C LEU A 178 -11.55 5.91 -14.89
N ASP A 179 -10.72 5.91 -15.94
CA ASP A 179 -10.69 4.81 -16.93
C ASP A 179 -10.25 3.49 -16.28
N GLY A 180 -9.25 3.54 -15.39
CA GLY A 180 -8.85 2.38 -14.60
C GLY A 180 -9.97 1.82 -13.72
N ILE A 181 -10.75 2.70 -13.09
CA ILE A 181 -11.93 2.33 -12.30
C ILE A 181 -13.01 1.68 -13.18
N GLU A 182 -13.24 2.21 -14.38
CA GLU A 182 -14.20 1.64 -15.33
C GLU A 182 -13.76 0.26 -15.82
N LEU A 183 -12.48 0.07 -16.13
CA LEU A 183 -11.92 -1.23 -16.49
C LEU A 183 -12.11 -2.26 -15.35
N ILE A 184 -11.89 -1.86 -14.10
CA ILE A 184 -12.17 -2.72 -12.95
C ILE A 184 -13.67 -3.05 -12.87
N ARG A 185 -14.54 -2.06 -13.07
CA ARG A 185 -16.00 -2.25 -13.05
C ARG A 185 -16.43 -3.27 -14.10
N ILE A 186 -15.90 -3.17 -15.32
CA ILE A 186 -16.14 -4.13 -16.42
C ILE A 186 -15.61 -5.52 -16.04
N ALA A 187 -14.37 -5.62 -15.55
CA ALA A 187 -13.77 -6.89 -15.15
C ALA A 187 -14.59 -7.65 -14.09
N LEU A 188 -15.19 -6.91 -13.15
CA LEU A 188 -16.00 -7.47 -12.07
C LEU A 188 -17.49 -7.61 -12.41
N GLY A 189 -17.95 -7.06 -13.54
CA GLY A 189 -19.38 -6.91 -13.80
C GLY A 189 -20.11 -6.11 -12.72
N ALA A 190 -19.42 -5.15 -12.08
CA ALA A 190 -19.94 -4.47 -10.90
C ALA A 190 -21.12 -3.55 -11.28
N PRO A 191 -22.30 -3.68 -10.63
CA PRO A 191 -23.46 -2.87 -10.97
C PRO A 191 -23.32 -1.42 -10.47
N LYS A 192 -22.55 -1.21 -9.40
CA LYS A 192 -22.31 0.12 -8.78
C LYS A 192 -20.83 0.32 -8.44
N VAL A 193 -20.37 1.56 -8.56
CA VAL A 193 -19.05 2.01 -8.09
C VAL A 193 -19.21 3.09 -7.02
N LEU A 194 -18.53 2.93 -5.89
CA LEU A 194 -18.48 3.91 -4.80
C LEU A 194 -17.04 4.39 -4.60
N ILE A 195 -16.76 5.67 -4.82
CA ILE A 195 -15.43 6.25 -4.65
C ILE A 195 -15.41 7.07 -3.36
N GLY A 196 -14.78 6.53 -2.33
CA GLY A 196 -14.68 7.18 -1.02
C GLY A 196 -13.46 8.10 -0.94
N ILE A 197 -13.68 9.39 -0.78
CA ILE A 197 -12.62 10.42 -0.67
C ILE A 197 -12.82 11.23 0.60
N GLU A 198 -11.77 11.43 1.41
CA GLU A 198 -11.89 12.23 2.62
C GLU A 198 -12.12 13.71 2.32
N SER A 199 -12.96 14.34 3.14
CA SER A 199 -13.41 15.72 2.97
C SER A 199 -12.33 16.80 3.07
N ASN A 200 -11.12 16.46 3.55
CA ASN A 200 -9.97 17.37 3.55
C ASN A 200 -9.27 17.46 2.18
N LYS A 201 -9.80 16.77 1.15
CA LYS A 201 -9.28 16.77 -0.22
C LYS A 201 -10.32 17.36 -1.20
N PRO A 202 -10.75 18.62 -1.02
CA PRO A 202 -11.84 19.20 -1.82
C PRO A 202 -11.52 19.25 -3.32
N GLU A 203 -10.25 19.46 -3.69
CA GLU A 203 -9.82 19.51 -5.09
C GLU A 203 -9.86 18.14 -5.77
N ALA A 204 -9.40 17.08 -5.10
CA ALA A 204 -9.56 15.71 -5.61
C ALA A 204 -11.05 15.35 -5.78
N ILE A 205 -11.90 15.72 -4.81
CA ILE A 205 -13.36 15.51 -4.92
C ILE A 205 -13.91 16.26 -6.14
N ALA A 206 -13.53 17.52 -6.34
CA ALA A 206 -14.00 18.32 -7.47
C ALA A 206 -13.55 17.74 -8.81
N ALA A 207 -12.27 17.42 -8.96
CA ALA A 207 -11.71 16.81 -10.18
C ALA A 207 -12.39 15.48 -10.51
N MET A 208 -12.48 14.57 -9.54
CA MET A 208 -13.12 13.27 -9.73
C MET A 208 -14.61 13.40 -10.07
N ARG A 209 -15.34 14.34 -9.44
CA ARG A 209 -16.76 14.59 -9.78
C ARG A 209 -16.93 15.11 -11.20
N ALA A 210 -16.06 16.02 -11.64
CA ALA A 210 -16.11 16.57 -13.00
C ALA A 210 -15.80 15.51 -14.07
N GLY A 211 -14.96 14.51 -13.74
CA GLY A 211 -14.59 13.46 -14.67
C GLY A 211 -15.56 12.27 -14.75
N VAL A 212 -16.37 12.02 -13.71
CA VAL A 212 -17.31 10.88 -13.69
C VAL A 212 -18.43 11.10 -14.72
N ARG A 213 -18.55 10.15 -15.65
CA ARG A 213 -19.60 10.15 -16.69
C ARG A 213 -20.68 9.09 -16.46
N ALA A 214 -20.33 7.98 -15.81
CA ALA A 214 -21.23 6.84 -15.63
C ALA A 214 -22.22 7.08 -14.49
N ALA A 215 -23.51 6.91 -14.76
CA ALA A 215 -24.59 7.14 -13.79
C ALA A 215 -24.52 6.24 -12.55
N ASN A 216 -23.86 5.09 -12.64
CA ASN A 216 -23.69 4.13 -11.56
C ASN A 216 -22.40 4.34 -10.72
N THR A 217 -21.70 5.46 -10.92
CA THR A 217 -20.50 5.83 -10.15
C THR A 217 -20.78 7.00 -9.23
N GLU A 218 -20.52 6.82 -7.93
CA GLU A 218 -20.82 7.82 -6.90
C GLU A 218 -19.54 8.28 -6.19
N ILE A 219 -19.32 9.60 -6.12
CA ILE A 219 -18.25 10.20 -5.29
C ILE A 219 -18.78 10.47 -3.88
N CYS A 220 -18.32 9.67 -2.92
CA CYS A 220 -18.77 9.71 -1.53
C CYS A 220 -17.77 10.47 -0.65
N ALA A 221 -18.13 11.68 -0.22
CA ALA A 221 -17.30 12.47 0.69
C ALA A 221 -17.30 11.87 2.12
N LEU A 222 -16.14 11.40 2.57
CA LEU A 222 -15.92 10.76 3.86
C LEU A 222 -15.52 11.79 4.93
N LYS A 223 -15.84 11.51 6.20
CA LYS A 223 -15.26 12.29 7.31
C LYS A 223 -13.77 11.98 7.42
N THR A 224 -12.92 13.02 7.48
CA THR A 224 -11.47 12.89 7.71
C THR A 224 -11.20 12.25 9.07
N LYS A 225 -10.76 10.99 9.06
CA LYS A 225 -10.64 10.15 10.25
C LYS A 225 -9.70 8.99 10.00
N TYR A 226 -8.97 8.54 11.01
CA TYR A 226 -8.11 7.37 10.88
C TYR A 226 -8.66 6.16 11.66
N PRO A 227 -8.68 4.93 11.08
CA PRO A 227 -8.27 4.55 9.73
C PRO A 227 -9.47 4.49 8.77
N GLN A 228 -9.89 5.62 8.19
CA GLN A 228 -11.01 5.66 7.23
C GLN A 228 -10.75 4.82 5.96
N GLY A 229 -9.48 4.71 5.55
CA GLY A 229 -9.05 3.88 4.43
C GLY A 229 -8.92 2.38 4.73
N GLY A 230 -9.18 1.91 5.97
CA GLY A 230 -9.20 0.48 6.25
C GLY A 230 -10.39 -0.20 5.56
N GLU A 231 -10.19 -1.32 4.87
CA GLU A 231 -11.23 -1.93 4.02
C GLU A 231 -12.56 -2.15 4.75
N LYS A 232 -12.52 -2.74 5.95
CA LYS A 232 -13.73 -2.99 6.76
C LYS A 232 -14.39 -1.68 7.23
N GLN A 233 -13.58 -0.66 7.53
CA GLN A 233 -14.07 0.66 7.95
C GLN A 233 -14.71 1.42 6.79
N LEU A 234 -14.12 1.34 5.60
CA LEU A 234 -14.60 1.99 4.39
C LEU A 234 -15.91 1.37 3.91
N ILE A 235 -16.01 0.04 3.86
CA ILE A 235 -17.26 -0.67 3.57
C ILE A 235 -18.35 -0.21 4.54
N TYR A 236 -18.10 -0.30 5.85
CA TYR A 236 -19.10 0.13 6.85
C TYR A 236 -19.46 1.61 6.72
N ALA A 237 -18.50 2.48 6.39
CA ALA A 237 -18.75 3.90 6.24
C ALA A 237 -19.69 4.20 5.07
N LEU A 238 -19.55 3.48 3.96
CA LEU A 238 -20.31 3.68 2.72
C LEU A 238 -21.63 2.91 2.69
N THR A 239 -21.68 1.72 3.28
CA THR A 239 -22.79 0.77 3.09
C THR A 239 -23.49 0.37 4.38
N ARG A 240 -22.90 0.66 5.55
CA ARG A 240 -23.33 0.19 6.88
C ARG A 240 -23.26 -1.33 7.09
N GLU A 241 -22.82 -2.08 6.09
CA GLU A 241 -22.56 -3.51 6.22
C GLU A 241 -21.25 -3.78 6.98
N LYS A 242 -21.19 -4.93 7.65
CA LYS A 242 -20.01 -5.35 8.41
C LYS A 242 -19.44 -6.61 7.79
N VAL A 243 -18.14 -6.59 7.52
CA VAL A 243 -17.40 -7.81 7.16
C VAL A 243 -17.26 -8.67 8.42
N PRO A 244 -17.66 -9.95 8.39
CA PRO A 244 -17.57 -10.83 9.56
C PRO A 244 -16.12 -11.01 10.03
N ASN A 245 -15.96 -11.53 11.25
CA ASN A 245 -14.64 -11.90 11.74
C ASN A 245 -14.07 -13.04 10.90
N GLY A 246 -12.79 -12.97 10.55
CA GLY A 246 -12.15 -13.93 9.63
C GLY A 246 -12.55 -13.77 8.15
N GLY A 247 -13.70 -13.15 7.86
CA GLY A 247 -14.17 -12.94 6.49
C GLY A 247 -13.46 -11.80 5.74
N LEU A 248 -13.59 -11.88 4.42
CA LEU A 248 -13.09 -10.96 3.41
C LEU A 248 -14.20 -10.01 2.92
N PRO A 249 -13.85 -8.83 2.38
CA PRO A 249 -14.80 -7.96 1.67
C PRO A 249 -15.69 -8.67 0.65
N SER A 250 -15.13 -9.63 -0.09
CA SER A 250 -15.85 -10.41 -1.11
C SER A 250 -17.00 -11.23 -0.53
N ASP A 251 -16.87 -11.69 0.73
CA ASP A 251 -17.89 -12.53 1.40
C ASP A 251 -19.19 -11.76 1.66
N VAL A 252 -19.13 -10.43 1.68
CA VAL A 252 -20.29 -9.54 1.80
C VAL A 252 -20.62 -8.82 0.50
N GLY A 253 -19.99 -9.22 -0.60
CA GLY A 253 -20.25 -8.74 -1.96
C GLY A 253 -19.55 -7.42 -2.31
N TYR A 254 -18.40 -7.10 -1.71
CA TYR A 254 -17.66 -5.87 -2.01
C TYR A 254 -16.22 -6.15 -2.41
N ILE A 255 -15.73 -5.45 -3.43
CA ILE A 255 -14.30 -5.40 -3.76
C ILE A 255 -13.79 -3.99 -3.49
N VAL A 256 -12.69 -3.86 -2.74
CA VAL A 256 -12.09 -2.57 -2.39
C VAL A 256 -10.75 -2.42 -3.09
N LEU A 257 -10.53 -1.40 -3.92
CA LEU A 257 -9.23 -1.14 -4.55
C LEU A 257 -8.79 0.31 -4.30
N ASN A 258 -7.48 0.55 -4.33
CA ASN A 258 -6.90 1.87 -4.10
C ASN A 258 -6.76 2.67 -5.40
N ILE A 259 -6.70 4.00 -5.32
CA ILE A 259 -6.53 4.92 -6.46
C ILE A 259 -5.29 4.56 -7.29
N SER A 260 -4.13 4.38 -6.64
CA SER A 260 -2.89 4.01 -7.33
C SER A 260 -3.03 2.68 -8.08
N THR A 261 -3.77 1.70 -7.52
CA THR A 261 -4.03 0.43 -8.21
C THR A 261 -4.93 0.62 -9.43
N ALA A 262 -5.99 1.43 -9.34
CA ALA A 262 -6.86 1.69 -10.48
C ALA A 262 -6.10 2.34 -11.64
N TYR A 263 -5.26 3.34 -11.35
CA TYR A 263 -4.42 3.97 -12.35
C TYR A 263 -3.41 2.99 -12.98
N ALA A 264 -2.80 2.10 -12.18
CA ALA A 264 -1.90 1.08 -12.71
C ALA A 264 -2.61 0.08 -13.63
N ILE A 265 -3.90 -0.21 -13.40
CA ILE A 265 -4.72 -1.03 -14.30
C ILE A 265 -4.98 -0.29 -15.62
N TYR A 266 -5.27 1.00 -15.56
CA TYR A 266 -5.36 1.84 -16.76
C TYR A 266 -4.09 1.74 -17.61
N GLU A 267 -2.91 1.96 -17.02
CA GLU A 267 -1.64 1.89 -17.75
C GLU A 267 -1.41 0.49 -18.35
N ALA A 268 -1.68 -0.56 -17.58
CA ALA A 268 -1.53 -1.94 -18.04
C ALA A 268 -2.43 -2.26 -19.24
N VAL A 269 -3.69 -1.82 -19.21
CA VAL A 269 -4.68 -2.16 -20.23
C VAL A 269 -4.57 -1.25 -21.44
N ARG A 270 -4.61 0.07 -21.23
CA ARG A 270 -4.65 1.06 -22.31
C ARG A 270 -3.31 1.31 -22.97
N LEU A 271 -2.23 1.14 -22.23
CA LEU A 271 -0.88 1.46 -22.72
C LEU A 271 -0.01 0.21 -22.84
N GLY A 272 -0.51 -0.96 -22.42
CA GLY A 272 0.28 -2.18 -22.38
C GLY A 272 1.46 -2.13 -21.42
N LYS A 273 1.47 -1.14 -20.52
CA LYS A 273 2.61 -0.77 -19.68
C LYS A 273 2.66 -1.64 -18.42
N PRO A 274 3.68 -2.50 -18.23
CA PRO A 274 3.80 -3.29 -17.01
C PRO A 274 4.09 -2.42 -15.78
N CYS A 275 3.82 -2.95 -14.58
CA CYS A 275 4.12 -2.23 -13.34
C CYS A 275 5.63 -2.26 -13.05
N TYR A 276 6.33 -1.28 -13.60
CA TYR A 276 7.78 -1.08 -13.46
C TYR A 276 8.15 0.19 -12.68
N ALA A 277 7.17 1.05 -12.41
CA ALA A 277 7.34 2.31 -11.68
C ALA A 277 6.07 2.61 -10.88
N ARG A 278 6.17 3.53 -9.92
CA ARG A 278 5.03 3.98 -9.14
C ARG A 278 5.17 5.43 -8.69
N TYR A 279 4.05 6.02 -8.35
CA TYR A 279 4.02 7.29 -7.62
C TYR A 279 4.23 7.05 -6.11
N MET A 280 4.97 7.95 -5.47
CA MET A 280 5.22 7.93 -4.04
C MET A 280 5.41 9.34 -3.46
N THR A 281 5.15 9.50 -2.16
CA THR A 281 5.44 10.73 -1.41
C THR A 281 6.80 10.62 -0.71
N VAL A 282 7.65 11.64 -0.77
CA VAL A 282 8.82 11.78 0.10
C VAL A 282 8.63 13.01 0.98
N SER A 283 8.62 12.84 2.31
CA SER A 283 8.21 13.89 3.24
C SER A 283 8.87 13.75 4.63
N GLY A 284 8.47 14.62 5.57
CA GLY A 284 9.09 14.80 6.89
C GLY A 284 10.12 15.92 6.90
N LYS A 285 10.46 16.45 8.09
CA LYS A 285 11.43 17.56 8.19
C LYS A 285 12.87 17.13 7.94
N GLY A 286 13.15 15.82 7.97
CA GLY A 286 14.46 15.24 7.75
C GLY A 286 14.91 15.18 6.29
N ILE A 287 14.03 15.48 5.31
CA ILE A 287 14.43 15.63 3.90
C ILE A 287 14.66 17.10 3.55
N ASN A 288 15.66 17.40 2.72
CA ASN A 288 15.91 18.78 2.28
C ASN A 288 14.76 19.33 1.43
N ARG A 289 14.23 18.52 0.51
CA ARG A 289 13.12 18.90 -0.38
C ARG A 289 12.03 17.82 -0.38
N PRO A 290 10.92 18.02 0.36
CA PRO A 290 9.74 17.16 0.24
C PRO A 290 9.14 17.23 -1.17
N ALA A 291 8.66 16.10 -1.70
CA ALA A 291 8.10 16.04 -3.06
C ALA A 291 7.17 14.82 -3.24
N ASN A 292 6.35 14.86 -4.30
CA ASN A 292 5.69 13.67 -4.84
C ASN A 292 6.45 13.23 -6.09
N LEU A 293 6.86 11.95 -6.16
CA LEU A 293 7.74 11.45 -7.21
C LEU A 293 7.10 10.31 -7.99
N TYR A 294 7.34 10.26 -9.30
CA TYR A 294 7.22 9.07 -10.13
C TYR A 294 8.58 8.37 -10.20
N VAL A 295 8.68 7.17 -9.64
CA VAL A 295 9.96 6.47 -9.45
C VAL A 295 9.95 5.07 -10.04
N ARG A 296 11.07 4.69 -10.67
CA ARG A 296 11.33 3.32 -11.15
C ARG A 296 11.44 2.37 -9.95
N ILE A 297 10.91 1.16 -10.08
CA ILE A 297 11.06 0.10 -9.08
C ILE A 297 12.50 -0.39 -9.06
N GLY A 298 13.05 -0.63 -7.89
CA GLY A 298 14.44 -1.07 -7.69
C GLY A 298 15.45 0.08 -7.62
N THR A 299 14.99 1.33 -7.66
CA THR A 299 15.82 2.51 -7.39
C THR A 299 16.27 2.50 -5.92
N PRO A 300 17.57 2.64 -5.61
CA PRO A 300 18.04 2.84 -4.24
C PRO A 300 17.35 4.03 -3.57
N LEU A 301 16.94 3.89 -2.30
CA LEU A 301 16.36 5.01 -1.56
C LEU A 301 17.37 6.14 -1.34
N THR A 302 18.66 5.83 -1.31
CA THR A 302 19.75 6.82 -1.28
C THR A 302 19.71 7.76 -2.47
N ASP A 303 19.39 7.24 -3.66
CA ASP A 303 19.38 8.02 -4.90
C ASP A 303 18.13 8.92 -4.96
N VAL A 304 17.00 8.42 -4.44
CA VAL A 304 15.79 9.22 -4.22
C VAL A 304 16.09 10.39 -3.28
N VAL A 305 16.78 10.14 -2.16
CA VAL A 305 17.15 11.17 -1.19
C VAL A 305 18.15 12.15 -1.78
N ALA A 306 19.15 11.67 -2.53
CA ALA A 306 20.15 12.50 -3.19
C ALA A 306 19.51 13.47 -4.21
N TYR A 307 18.58 12.99 -5.04
CA TYR A 307 17.84 13.82 -5.98
C TYR A 307 17.05 14.95 -5.30
N LEU A 308 16.57 14.72 -4.08
CA LEU A 308 15.87 15.72 -3.27
C LEU A 308 16.80 16.61 -2.45
N GLY A 309 18.09 16.65 -2.81
CA GLY A 309 19.10 17.48 -2.17
C GLY A 309 19.69 16.88 -0.90
N GLY A 310 19.48 15.59 -0.63
CA GLY A 310 19.99 14.89 0.54
C GLY A 310 19.09 14.95 1.77
N ALA A 311 19.51 14.25 2.82
CA ALA A 311 18.86 14.25 4.12
C ALA A 311 19.50 15.30 5.05
N LYS A 312 18.67 15.91 5.90
CA LYS A 312 19.10 16.62 7.11
C LYS A 312 19.34 15.60 8.23
N GLU A 313 19.66 16.09 9.42
CA GLU A 313 19.54 15.26 10.62
C GLU A 313 18.10 14.76 10.78
N TYR A 314 17.94 13.45 10.93
CA TYR A 314 16.67 12.77 11.15
C TYR A 314 16.84 11.65 12.19
N SER A 315 15.79 11.41 12.98
CA SER A 315 15.78 10.38 14.02
C SER A 315 15.18 9.06 13.52
N LYS A 316 14.31 9.10 12.50
CA LYS A 316 13.67 7.88 11.99
C LYS A 316 13.37 7.96 10.49
N ALA A 317 13.73 6.90 9.77
CA ALA A 317 13.26 6.65 8.41
C ALA A 317 12.07 5.69 8.43
N VAL A 318 11.02 5.96 7.65
CA VAL A 318 9.82 5.11 7.55
C VAL A 318 9.49 4.86 6.08
N SER A 319 9.29 3.59 5.72
CA SER A 319 8.65 3.20 4.45
C SER A 319 7.14 3.11 4.65
N GLY A 320 6.37 3.95 3.96
CA GLY A 320 4.93 4.13 4.15
C GLY A 320 4.60 5.26 5.13
N GLY A 321 3.39 5.23 5.69
CA GLY A 321 2.90 6.27 6.62
C GLY A 321 3.32 6.02 8.07
N PRO A 322 3.23 7.02 8.97
CA PRO A 322 3.69 6.88 10.34
C PRO A 322 2.83 5.94 11.19
N MET A 323 1.61 5.59 10.76
CA MET A 323 0.72 4.71 11.54
C MET A 323 0.94 3.22 11.24
N MET A 324 0.95 2.83 9.96
CA MET A 324 1.12 1.43 9.55
C MET A 324 2.46 1.11 8.88
N GLY A 325 3.23 2.13 8.51
CA GLY A 325 4.52 1.98 7.84
C GLY A 325 5.56 1.26 8.68
N ILE A 326 6.67 0.97 8.03
CA ILE A 326 7.77 0.21 8.61
C ILE A 326 8.91 1.18 8.92
N GLY A 327 9.28 1.29 10.20
CA GLY A 327 10.50 1.96 10.59
C GLY A 327 11.71 1.20 10.07
N MET A 328 12.57 1.90 9.33
CA MET A 328 13.76 1.32 8.70
C MET A 328 15.00 1.62 9.55
N ALA A 329 15.96 0.70 9.55
CA ALA A 329 17.25 0.89 10.22
C ALA A 329 18.16 1.88 9.45
N GLY A 330 17.91 2.06 8.15
CA GLY A 330 18.69 2.90 7.24
C GLY A 330 18.01 3.00 5.88
N LEU A 331 18.75 3.50 4.89
CA LEU A 331 18.27 3.71 3.51
C LEU A 331 18.76 2.66 2.51
N ASP A 332 19.30 1.52 2.99
CA ASP A 332 19.92 0.49 2.14
C ASP A 332 18.96 -0.25 1.20
N SER A 333 17.65 -0.14 1.49
CA SER A 333 16.60 -0.74 0.68
C SER A 333 16.32 0.05 -0.60
N VAL A 334 15.47 -0.51 -1.45
CA VAL A 334 15.10 0.05 -2.75
C VAL A 334 13.60 0.27 -2.83
N THR A 335 13.18 1.08 -3.81
CA THR A 335 11.77 1.22 -4.15
C THR A 335 11.20 -0.11 -4.65
N ALA A 336 9.96 -0.41 -4.27
CA ALA A 336 9.23 -1.59 -4.69
C ALA A 336 7.79 -1.21 -5.05
N LYS A 337 7.03 -2.16 -5.62
CA LYS A 337 5.60 -1.97 -5.90
C LYS A 337 4.78 -1.52 -4.68
N GLY A 338 5.24 -1.82 -3.46
CA GLY A 338 4.62 -1.42 -2.19
C GLY A 338 5.09 -0.10 -1.58
N THR A 339 6.13 0.54 -2.13
CA THR A 339 6.75 1.75 -1.55
C THR A 339 5.92 3.00 -1.86
N SER A 340 4.85 3.24 -1.09
CA SER A 340 3.95 4.39 -1.31
C SER A 340 4.48 5.71 -0.76
N ALA A 341 5.37 5.66 0.22
CA ALA A 341 6.02 6.84 0.78
C ALA A 341 7.36 6.51 1.41
N LEU A 342 8.23 7.51 1.51
CA LEU A 342 9.44 7.55 2.33
C LEU A 342 9.35 8.77 3.25
N LEU A 343 9.41 8.55 4.56
CA LEU A 343 9.43 9.65 5.54
C LEU A 343 10.78 9.68 6.25
N LEU A 344 11.40 10.86 6.29
CA LEU A 344 12.57 11.15 7.14
C LEU A 344 12.11 12.10 8.24
N LEU A 345 11.92 11.58 9.45
CA LEU A 345 11.31 12.31 10.57
C LEU A 345 12.37 12.78 11.55
N GLN A 346 12.27 14.03 11.99
CA GLN A 346 13.08 14.61 13.06
C GLN A 346 12.54 14.27 14.45
N GLU A 347 13.34 14.57 15.48
CA GLU A 347 13.02 14.27 16.88
C GLU A 347 11.65 14.82 17.33
N ASP A 348 11.31 16.03 16.89
CA ASP A 348 10.05 16.70 17.23
C ASP A 348 8.83 16.16 16.45
N GLU A 349 9.07 15.38 15.39
CA GLU A 349 8.05 14.67 14.62
C GLU A 349 7.81 13.24 15.12
N ILE A 350 8.74 12.71 15.91
CA ILE A 350 8.62 11.40 16.53
C ILE A 350 8.19 11.52 17.99
N ARG A 351 7.70 10.41 18.53
CA ARG A 351 7.35 10.30 19.94
C ARG A 351 8.41 9.48 20.66
N ALA A 352 9.54 10.09 20.96
CA ALA A 352 10.66 9.46 21.67
C ALA A 352 10.42 9.43 23.18
N VAL A 353 9.53 8.53 23.63
CA VAL A 353 9.30 8.32 25.06
C VAL A 353 9.30 6.83 25.35
N GLU A 354 10.15 6.43 26.29
CA GLU A 354 10.22 5.07 26.79
C GLU A 354 8.85 4.58 27.30
N PRO A 355 8.43 3.35 26.97
CA PRO A 355 7.19 2.78 27.49
C PRO A 355 7.17 2.70 29.02
N THR A 356 6.12 3.23 29.64
CA THR A 356 5.87 3.06 31.08
C THR A 356 4.88 1.91 31.31
N PRO A 357 4.66 1.48 32.57
CA PRO A 357 3.58 0.55 32.89
C PRO A 357 2.19 1.06 32.46
N CYS A 358 1.30 0.13 32.12
CA CYS A 358 -0.08 0.46 31.77
C CYS A 358 -0.85 1.00 32.99
N ILE A 359 -1.51 2.15 32.85
CA ILE A 359 -2.32 2.78 33.90
C ILE A 359 -3.82 2.45 33.83
N ASN A 360 -4.21 1.43 33.05
CA ASN A 360 -5.59 0.94 32.92
C ASN A 360 -6.67 1.97 32.53
N CYS A 361 -6.29 3.08 31.88
CA CYS A 361 -7.22 4.15 31.47
C CYS A 361 -8.23 3.80 30.35
N ALA A 362 -8.15 2.60 29.78
CA ALA A 362 -9.01 2.10 28.69
C ALA A 362 -9.04 2.92 27.37
N ARG A 363 -8.21 3.95 27.21
CA ARG A 363 -8.18 4.80 25.98
C ARG A 363 -7.98 3.97 24.70
N CYS A 364 -7.10 2.98 24.72
CA CYS A 364 -6.82 2.10 23.59
C CYS A 364 -8.06 1.29 23.12
N ALA A 365 -8.89 0.79 24.04
CA ALA A 365 -10.12 0.06 23.71
C ALA A 365 -11.25 0.98 23.23
N ARG A 366 -11.30 2.22 23.74
CA ARG A 366 -12.27 3.23 23.29
C ARG A 366 -12.06 3.61 21.81
N VAL A 367 -10.81 3.70 21.37
CA VAL A 367 -10.49 4.11 19.98
C VAL A 367 -10.34 2.95 18.99
N CYS A 368 -10.24 1.70 19.45
CA CYS A 368 -10.02 0.56 18.57
C CYS A 368 -11.15 0.41 17.53
N PRO A 369 -10.88 0.55 16.22
CA PRO A 369 -11.92 0.61 15.18
C PRO A 369 -12.68 -0.70 14.98
N ILE A 370 -12.10 -1.81 15.44
CA ILE A 370 -12.64 -3.18 15.38
C ILE A 370 -13.06 -3.69 16.77
N GLY A 371 -13.03 -2.83 17.80
CA GLY A 371 -13.58 -3.15 19.12
C GLY A 371 -12.75 -4.04 20.04
N LEU A 372 -11.49 -4.32 19.71
CA LEU A 372 -10.59 -5.11 20.57
C LEU A 372 -10.22 -4.38 21.88
N MET A 373 -9.64 -5.14 22.81
CA MET A 373 -9.01 -4.68 24.05
C MET A 373 -7.47 -4.87 23.97
N PRO A 374 -6.73 -3.96 23.31
CA PRO A 374 -5.33 -4.24 22.94
C PRO A 374 -4.39 -4.35 24.14
N MET A 375 -4.71 -3.67 25.24
CA MET A 375 -3.95 -3.73 26.49
C MET A 375 -3.99 -5.12 27.13
N MET A 376 -5.07 -5.89 26.94
CA MET A 376 -5.15 -7.25 27.49
C MET A 376 -4.25 -8.21 26.72
N THR A 377 -4.26 -8.12 25.39
CA THR A 377 -3.30 -8.86 24.55
C THR A 377 -1.86 -8.50 24.92
N ASP A 378 -1.56 -7.20 25.09
CA ASP A 378 -0.23 -6.73 25.48
C ASP A 378 0.24 -7.35 26.79
N ALA A 379 -0.58 -7.26 27.85
CA ALA A 379 -0.24 -7.82 29.16
C ALA A 379 -0.05 -9.34 29.11
N LEU A 380 -0.94 -10.06 28.44
CA LEU A 380 -0.91 -11.53 28.40
C LEU A 380 0.24 -12.07 27.54
N ILE A 381 0.53 -11.45 26.41
CA ILE A 381 1.63 -11.88 25.53
C ILE A 381 2.98 -11.62 26.19
N LEU A 382 3.16 -10.48 26.87
CA LEU A 382 4.39 -10.21 27.62
C LEU A 382 4.56 -11.15 28.83
N ALA A 383 3.46 -11.68 29.38
CA ALA A 383 3.48 -12.72 30.40
C ALA A 383 3.62 -14.15 29.84
N GLY A 384 3.78 -14.33 28.52
CA GLY A 384 3.88 -15.66 27.88
C GLY A 384 2.56 -16.45 27.80
N LYS A 385 1.42 -15.84 28.17
CA LYS A 385 0.10 -16.48 28.26
C LYS A 385 -0.66 -16.44 26.93
N ILE A 386 -0.14 -17.16 25.92
CA ILE A 386 -0.63 -17.11 24.54
C ILE A 386 -2.09 -17.58 24.41
N GLU A 387 -2.50 -18.67 25.07
CA GLU A 387 -3.89 -19.18 25.01
C GLU A 387 -4.90 -18.21 25.62
N GLU A 388 -4.53 -17.55 26.72
CA GLU A 388 -5.37 -16.50 27.31
C GLU A 388 -5.45 -15.29 26.38
N ALA A 389 -4.33 -14.90 25.76
CA ALA A 389 -4.31 -13.78 24.81
C ALA A 389 -5.22 -14.02 23.59
N LYS A 390 -5.33 -15.27 23.13
CA LYS A 390 -6.20 -15.66 22.00
C LYS A 390 -7.68 -15.32 22.25
N LYS A 391 -8.14 -15.37 23.51
CA LYS A 391 -9.52 -14.99 23.91
C LYS A 391 -9.83 -13.50 23.66
N TYR A 392 -8.81 -12.68 23.42
CA TYR A 392 -8.93 -11.26 23.08
C TYR A 392 -8.81 -10.97 21.57
N TYR A 393 -8.92 -12.00 20.73
CA TYR A 393 -8.99 -11.92 19.27
C TYR A 393 -7.87 -11.13 18.58
N PRO A 394 -6.58 -11.34 18.93
CA PRO A 394 -5.47 -10.63 18.28
C PRO A 394 -5.38 -10.89 16.78
N LEU A 395 -5.85 -12.06 16.30
CA LEU A 395 -5.91 -12.38 14.87
C LEU A 395 -6.82 -11.43 14.08
N SER A 396 -7.84 -10.86 14.73
CA SER A 396 -8.74 -9.86 14.12
C SER A 396 -8.14 -8.47 14.05
N CYS A 397 -6.98 -8.24 14.69
CA CYS A 397 -6.34 -6.93 14.72
C CYS A 397 -5.94 -6.47 13.30
N ILE A 398 -6.25 -5.23 12.93
CA ILE A 398 -5.86 -4.65 11.64
C ILE A 398 -4.56 -3.85 11.68
N GLU A 399 -3.86 -3.86 12.83
CA GLU A 399 -2.53 -3.23 13.01
C GLU A 399 -2.46 -1.72 12.74
N CYS A 400 -3.60 -1.02 12.74
CA CYS A 400 -3.69 0.42 12.46
C CYS A 400 -2.99 1.35 13.46
N GLY A 401 -2.53 0.89 14.61
CA GLY A 401 -1.83 1.78 15.57
C GLY A 401 -2.68 2.84 16.29
N CYS A 402 -4.00 2.90 16.09
CA CYS A 402 -4.88 3.81 16.84
C CYS A 402 -4.67 3.70 18.36
N CYS A 403 -4.52 2.46 18.85
CA CYS A 403 -4.33 2.17 20.26
C CYS A 403 -2.98 2.65 20.81
N ALA A 404 -1.90 2.46 20.05
CA ALA A 404 -0.57 2.89 20.43
C ALA A 404 -0.46 4.42 20.42
N TYR A 405 -1.03 5.08 19.39
CA TYR A 405 -1.03 6.53 19.27
C TYR A 405 -1.64 7.25 20.48
N VAL A 406 -2.78 6.77 20.99
CA VAL A 406 -3.47 7.41 22.13
C VAL A 406 -2.95 6.98 23.50
N CYS A 407 -2.04 6.00 23.56
CA CYS A 407 -1.59 5.44 24.83
C CYS A 407 -0.76 6.49 25.60
N PRO A 408 -1.19 6.92 26.81
CA PRO A 408 -0.39 7.83 27.61
C PRO A 408 0.91 7.16 28.06
N ALA A 409 0.85 5.87 28.41
CA ALA A 409 1.97 5.03 28.84
C ALA A 409 2.89 4.52 27.69
N LYS A 410 2.62 4.90 26.43
CA LYS A 410 3.46 4.55 25.27
C LYS A 410 3.68 3.05 25.08
N ARG A 411 2.75 2.23 25.55
CA ARG A 411 2.80 0.77 25.38
C ARG A 411 2.90 0.44 23.89
N PRO A 412 3.79 -0.47 23.47
CA PRO A 412 3.98 -0.88 22.07
C PRO A 412 2.87 -1.83 21.61
N LEU A 413 1.62 -1.37 21.71
CA LEU A 413 0.44 -2.23 21.58
C LEU A 413 0.34 -2.88 20.20
N VAL A 414 0.80 -2.24 19.12
CA VAL A 414 0.78 -2.85 17.78
C VAL A 414 1.79 -4.00 17.68
N GLN A 415 2.99 -3.80 18.23
CA GLN A 415 4.05 -4.80 18.25
C GLN A 415 3.60 -6.03 19.03
N SER A 416 2.94 -5.84 20.18
CA SER A 416 2.37 -6.94 20.95
C SER A 416 1.27 -7.70 20.20
N GLN A 417 0.45 -7.01 19.39
CA GLN A 417 -0.54 -7.67 18.52
C GLN A 417 0.13 -8.48 17.41
N ARG A 418 1.16 -7.93 16.77
CA ARG A 418 1.96 -8.64 15.74
C ARG A 418 2.62 -9.89 16.32
N LEU A 419 3.21 -9.76 17.51
CA LEU A 419 3.81 -10.88 18.24
C LEU A 419 2.75 -11.94 18.59
N ALA A 420 1.58 -11.53 19.09
CA ALA A 420 0.46 -12.43 19.37
C ALA A 420 0.06 -13.24 18.14
N LYS A 421 -0.15 -12.57 17.00
CA LYS A 421 -0.51 -13.24 15.73
C LYS A 421 0.53 -14.25 15.29
N LYS A 422 1.82 -13.89 15.40
CA LYS A 422 2.93 -14.78 15.05
C LYS A 422 2.91 -16.04 15.93
N LEU A 423 2.92 -15.86 17.24
CA LEU A 423 2.99 -16.96 18.21
C LEU A 423 1.77 -17.90 18.12
N ILE A 424 0.57 -17.35 17.93
CA ILE A 424 -0.65 -18.15 17.76
C ILE A 424 -0.56 -19.01 16.49
N ARG A 425 -0.14 -18.42 15.36
CA ARG A 425 0.00 -19.17 14.10
C ARG A 425 1.09 -20.25 14.17
N GLU A 426 2.21 -19.96 14.83
CA GLU A 426 3.29 -20.93 15.04
C GLU A 426 2.81 -22.12 15.88
N ARG A 427 2.01 -21.89 16.94
CA ARG A 427 1.41 -22.96 17.73
C ARG A 427 0.38 -23.78 16.94
N GLU A 428 -0.48 -23.12 16.17
CA GLU A 428 -1.48 -23.80 15.35
C GLU A 428 -0.83 -24.67 14.26
N ALA A 429 0.28 -24.22 13.68
CA ALA A 429 1.06 -25.02 12.73
C ALA A 429 1.86 -26.16 13.40
N GLY A 430 2.35 -25.93 14.62
CA GLY A 430 3.12 -26.93 15.39
C GLY A 430 2.27 -28.02 16.05
N GLY A 431 1.01 -27.74 16.37
CA GLY A 431 0.06 -28.70 16.94
C GLY A 431 -0.63 -29.62 15.93
N GLN A 432 -0.26 -29.52 14.64
CA GLN A 432 -0.70 -30.42 13.57
C GLN A 432 0.33 -31.52 13.25
N LYS A 433 1.31 -31.75 14.14
CA LYS A 433 2.26 -32.87 14.05
C LYS A 433 1.99 -33.95 15.07
#